data_AF-M8C5N6-F1
#
_entry.id   AF-M8C5N6-F1
#
_cell.length_a   1.000
_cell.length_b   1.000
_cell.length_c   1.000
_cell.angle_alpha   90.00
_cell.angle_beta   90.00
_cell.angle_gamma   90.00
#
_symmetry.space_group_name_H-M   'P 1'
#
loop_
_entity.id
_entity.type
_entity.pdbx_description
1 polymer ?
#
loop_
_entity_poly.entity_id
_entity_poly.type
_entity_poly.pdbx_seq_one_letter_code
_entity_poly.pdbx_strand_id
1 'polypeptide(L)'
;MEPLKRLTCVREENGNRGCEFVKCLSKPQPGQVLKKCGHFEWLDDYVERLKLEGSTRTQELNFGGRHAVEQAPNLADRANPMMHNAELKCELKKIGKQLKHLIDLKQQANMMAGAFYGCVIAMGLFYLMFINR
;
A
#
# COMPACT_ATOMS: atom_id res chain seq x y z
N MET A 1 -2.82 14.21 -25.25
CA MET A 1 -2.74 13.09 -24.28
C MET A 1 -4.14 12.91 -23.72
N GLU A 2 -4.68 11.70 -23.67
CA GLU A 2 -5.96 11.46 -23.00
C GLU A 2 -5.81 11.75 -21.49
N PRO A 3 -6.82 12.32 -20.83
CA PRO A 3 -6.75 12.61 -19.40
C PRO A 3 -6.66 11.31 -18.59
N LEU A 4 -5.64 11.23 -17.73
CA LEU A 4 -5.51 10.15 -16.75
C LEU A 4 -6.58 10.32 -15.66
N LYS A 5 -7.21 9.23 -15.26
CA LYS A 5 -8.18 9.25 -14.16
C LYS A 5 -7.60 8.57 -12.94
N ARG A 6 -7.72 9.23 -11.78
CA ARG A 6 -7.49 8.65 -10.46
C ARG A 6 -8.55 7.61 -10.13
N LEU A 7 -8.11 6.45 -9.70
CA LEU A 7 -8.92 5.28 -9.39
C LEU A 7 -8.40 4.65 -8.10
N THR A 8 -9.28 3.95 -7.39
CA THR A 8 -8.95 3.22 -6.18
C THR A 8 -9.16 1.73 -6.42
N CYS A 9 -8.20 0.89 -6.04
CA CYS A 9 -8.33 -0.55 -6.11
C CYS A 9 -9.39 -1.02 -5.11
N VAL A 10 -10.52 -1.48 -5.61
CA VAL A 10 -11.61 -2.06 -4.80
C VAL A 10 -11.47 -3.57 -4.63
N ARG A 11 -10.62 -4.21 -5.45
CA ARG A 11 -10.40 -5.65 -5.41
C ARG A 11 -9.46 -6.02 -4.27
N GLU A 12 -9.77 -7.12 -3.62
CA GLU A 12 -8.98 -7.71 -2.54
C GLU A 12 -7.83 -8.60 -3.05
N GLU A 13 -7.84 -8.90 -4.36
CA GLU A 13 -6.80 -9.67 -5.01
C GLU A 13 -5.44 -8.95 -4.86
N ASN A 14 -4.45 -9.69 -4.37
CA ASN A 14 -3.05 -9.27 -4.24
C ASN A 14 -2.77 -8.22 -3.16
N GLY A 15 -3.69 -7.97 -2.21
CA GLY A 15 -3.46 -7.06 -1.09
C GLY A 15 -3.43 -5.58 -1.45
N ASN A 16 -3.82 -5.22 -2.68
CA ASN A 16 -3.79 -3.85 -3.19
C ASN A 16 -5.09 -3.07 -2.89
N ARG A 17 -5.97 -3.59 -2.04
CA ARG A 17 -7.27 -2.98 -1.71
C ARG A 17 -7.03 -1.62 -1.06
N GLY A 18 -7.70 -0.58 -1.55
CA GLY A 18 -7.56 0.79 -1.07
C GLY A 18 -6.38 1.55 -1.67
N CYS A 19 -5.46 0.89 -2.39
CA CYS A 19 -4.39 1.58 -3.09
C CYS A 19 -4.93 2.43 -4.25
N GLU A 20 -4.34 3.59 -4.47
CA GLU A 20 -4.80 4.56 -5.47
C GLU A 20 -3.82 4.63 -6.65
N PHE A 21 -4.35 4.68 -7.86
CA PHE A 21 -3.57 4.69 -9.09
C PHE A 21 -4.21 5.58 -10.14
N VAL A 22 -3.44 5.99 -11.14
CA VAL A 22 -3.92 6.71 -12.31
C VAL A 22 -3.80 5.83 -13.56
N LYS A 23 -4.82 5.86 -14.41
CA LYS A 23 -4.82 5.10 -15.67
C LYS A 23 -5.59 5.84 -16.76
N CYS A 24 -5.22 5.58 -18.01
CA CYS A 24 -6.07 5.90 -19.16
C CYS A 24 -7.39 5.12 -19.15
N LEU A 25 -8.48 5.79 -19.54
CA LEU A 25 -9.82 5.21 -19.63
C LEU A 25 -10.28 4.91 -21.07
N SER A 26 -9.41 5.06 -22.08
CA SER A 26 -9.80 4.79 -23.47
C SER A 26 -10.45 3.42 -23.59
N LYS A 27 -11.73 3.42 -23.92
CA LYS A 27 -12.44 2.24 -24.41
C LYS A 27 -12.47 2.36 -25.94
N PRO A 28 -12.05 1.34 -26.70
CA PRO A 28 -12.19 1.38 -28.14
C PRO A 28 -13.68 1.46 -28.49
N GLN A 29 -14.07 2.43 -29.32
CA GLN A 29 -15.43 2.48 -29.88
C GLN A 29 -15.57 1.39 -30.95
N PRO A 30 -16.77 0.77 -31.10
CA PRO A 30 -16.99 -0.20 -32.17
C PRO A 30 -16.69 0.43 -33.54
N GLY A 31 -15.74 -0.13 -34.28
CA GLY A 31 -15.34 0.37 -35.61
C GLY A 31 -14.22 1.42 -35.64
N GLN A 32 -13.69 1.87 -34.49
CA GLN A 32 -12.49 2.72 -34.43
C GLN A 32 -11.30 1.95 -33.86
N VAL A 33 -10.20 1.90 -34.61
CA VAL A 33 -8.88 1.45 -34.10
C VAL A 33 -8.29 2.58 -33.26
N LEU A 34 -8.89 2.88 -32.11
CA LEU A 34 -8.32 3.82 -31.16
C LEU A 34 -7.06 3.17 -30.58
N LYS A 35 -5.89 3.83 -30.70
CA LYS A 35 -4.64 3.36 -30.08
C LYS A 35 -4.88 3.25 -28.58
N LYS A 36 -4.97 2.02 -28.07
CA LYS A 36 -5.25 1.73 -26.67
C LYS A 36 -4.16 2.35 -25.80
N CYS A 37 -4.51 3.30 -24.94
CA CYS A 37 -3.53 3.85 -24.00
C CYS A 37 -3.27 2.83 -22.89
N GLY A 38 -2.02 2.37 -22.80
CA GLY A 38 -1.56 1.41 -21.79
C GLY A 38 -1.06 2.03 -20.49
N HIS A 39 -1.13 3.35 -20.34
CA HIS A 39 -0.51 4.05 -19.21
C HIS A 39 -1.19 3.69 -17.87
N PHE A 40 -0.36 3.30 -16.90
CA PHE A 40 -0.71 3.01 -15.52
C PHE A 40 0.42 3.50 -14.62
N GLU A 41 0.10 4.16 -13.52
CA GLU A 41 1.05 4.62 -12.52
C GLU A 41 0.37 4.66 -11.14
N TRP A 42 1.11 4.39 -10.07
CA TRP A 42 0.60 4.57 -8.71
C TRP A 42 0.45 6.06 -8.39
N LEU A 43 -0.54 6.42 -7.57
CA LEU A 43 -0.84 7.82 -7.32
C LEU A 43 0.32 8.56 -6.64
N ASP A 44 1.02 7.90 -5.72
CA ASP A 44 2.16 8.49 -5.00
C ASP A 44 3.30 8.87 -5.97
N ASP A 45 3.67 7.94 -6.86
CA ASP A 45 4.68 8.15 -7.91
C ASP A 45 4.26 9.27 -8.88
N TYR A 46 2.99 9.29 -9.27
CA TYR A 46 2.43 10.30 -10.17
C TYR A 46 2.49 11.71 -9.53
N VAL A 47 2.14 11.83 -8.25
CA VAL A 47 2.19 13.11 -7.52
C VAL A 47 3.63 13.59 -7.34
N GLU A 48 4.57 12.68 -7.05
CA GLU A 48 5.99 13.02 -6.94
C GLU A 48 6.56 13.53 -8.28
N ARG A 49 6.24 12.86 -9.38
CA ARG A 49 6.59 13.30 -10.73
C ARG A 49 6.02 14.68 -11.05
N LEU A 50 4.73 14.91 -10.77
CA LEU A 50 4.10 16.21 -10.98
C LEU A 50 4.75 17.33 -10.17
N LYS A 51 5.13 17.07 -8.92
CA LYS A 51 5.85 18.03 -8.08
C LYS A 51 7.22 18.37 -8.67
N LEU A 52 7.94 17.37 -9.18
CA LEU A 52 9.25 17.55 -9.81
C LEU A 52 9.13 18.35 -11.12
N GLU A 53 8.25 17.94 -12.03
CA GLU A 53 7.99 18.62 -13.30
C GLU A 53 7.48 20.06 -13.09
N GLY A 54 6.61 20.26 -12.10
CA GLY A 54 6.14 21.59 -11.69
C GLY A 54 7.28 22.47 -11.18
N SER A 55 8.21 21.91 -10.40
CA SER A 55 9.41 22.62 -9.93
C SER A 55 10.33 23.00 -11.09
N THR A 56 10.59 22.09 -12.03
CA THR A 56 11.44 22.34 -13.20
C THR A 56 10.83 23.41 -14.12
N ARG A 57 9.52 23.34 -14.38
CA ARG A 57 8.80 24.33 -15.19
C ARG A 57 8.76 25.71 -14.55
N THR A 58 8.63 25.76 -13.22
CA THR A 58 8.71 27.03 -12.47
C THR A 58 10.11 27.62 -12.55
N GLN A 59 11.15 26.80 -12.56
CA GLN A 59 12.54 27.24 -12.70
C GLN A 59 12.84 27.79 -14.10
N GLU A 60 12.35 27.12 -15.16
CA GLU A 60 12.48 27.57 -16.55
C GLU A 60 11.73 28.88 -16.83
N LEU A 61 10.50 29.04 -16.29
CA LEU A 61 9.72 30.28 -16.44
C LEU A 61 10.37 31.47 -15.71
N ASN A 62 11.00 31.22 -14.55
CA ASN A 62 11.74 32.26 -13.81
C ASN A 62 13.05 32.67 -14.48
N PHE A 63 13.61 31.88 -15.41
CA PHE A 63 14.80 32.25 -16.19
C PHE A 63 14.48 33.08 -17.44
N GLY A 64 13.26 32.98 -17.99
CA GLY A 64 12.82 33.74 -19.17
C GLY A 64 12.11 35.07 -18.87
N GLY A 65 11.75 35.33 -17.61
CA GLY A 65 10.97 36.49 -17.19
C GLY A 65 11.77 37.44 -16.29
N ARG A 66 12.14 38.59 -16.85
CA ARG A 66 12.71 39.79 -16.24
C ARG A 66 12.53 39.95 -14.72
N HIS A 67 13.63 40.38 -14.08
CA HIS A 67 13.71 41.23 -12.89
C HIS A 67 12.40 41.97 -12.51
N ALA A 68 12.14 42.01 -11.20
CA ALA A 68 11.10 42.71 -10.45
C ALA A 68 9.78 41.94 -10.28
N VAL A 69 9.51 41.42 -9.08
CA VAL A 69 8.89 42.18 -7.98
C VAL A 69 9.11 41.39 -6.67
N GLU A 70 9.37 42.16 -5.63
CA GLU A 70 9.70 41.77 -4.28
C GLU A 70 8.53 41.13 -3.51
N GLN A 71 8.89 40.30 -2.51
CA GLN A 71 8.23 40.13 -1.21
C GLN A 71 6.97 39.23 -1.08
N ALA A 72 7.15 38.04 -0.51
CA ALA A 72 6.78 37.75 0.89
C ALA A 72 7.15 36.29 1.29
N PRO A 73 7.52 36.05 2.56
CA PRO A 73 8.10 34.80 3.03
C PRO A 73 7.01 33.81 3.45
N ASN A 74 6.94 32.65 2.81
CA ASN A 74 6.36 31.47 3.45
C ASN A 74 7.38 30.34 3.37
N LEU A 75 8.45 30.59 4.13
CA LEU A 75 9.48 29.65 4.51
C LEU A 75 8.94 28.89 5.74
N ALA A 76 7.97 28.02 5.51
CA ALA A 76 7.54 27.01 6.47
C ALA A 76 6.90 25.87 5.69
N ASP A 77 7.30 24.64 6.01
CA ASP A 77 6.66 23.40 5.59
C ASP A 77 7.13 22.74 4.27
N ARG A 78 8.40 22.92 3.92
CA ARG A 78 9.16 21.82 3.26
C ARG A 78 9.67 20.85 4.31
N ALA A 79 8.79 20.27 5.12
CA ALA A 79 9.14 19.10 5.91
C ALA A 79 9.48 17.96 4.93
N ASN A 80 10.72 17.48 5.00
CA ASN A 80 11.32 16.49 4.11
C ASN A 80 10.38 15.30 3.82
N PRO A 81 9.89 15.12 2.58
CA PRO A 81 9.10 13.95 2.19
C PRO A 81 9.83 12.62 2.49
N MET A 82 11.16 12.66 2.42
CA MET A 82 12.06 11.54 2.68
C MET A 82 12.06 11.10 4.16
N MET A 83 11.86 12.04 5.10
CA MET A 83 11.85 11.75 6.54
C MET A 83 10.54 11.06 6.94
N HIS A 84 9.41 11.52 6.40
CA HIS A 84 8.09 10.91 6.61
C HIS A 84 8.00 9.48 6.03
N ASN A 85 8.61 9.24 4.87
CA ASN A 85 8.67 7.89 4.27
C ASN A 85 9.53 6.92 5.11
N ALA A 86 10.67 7.39 5.64
CA ALA A 86 11.52 6.59 6.52
C ALA A 86 10.80 6.23 7.84
N GLU A 87 10.03 7.16 8.39
CA GLU A 87 9.22 6.95 9.59
C GLU A 87 8.12 5.90 9.36
N LEU A 88 7.36 6.02 8.26
CA LEU A 88 6.34 5.04 7.87
C LEU A 88 6.94 3.64 7.67
N LYS A 89 8.13 3.54 7.06
CA LYS A 89 8.83 2.27 6.83
C LYS A 89 9.29 1.63 8.14
N CYS A 90 9.73 2.44 9.11
CA CYS A 90 10.08 1.97 10.46
C CYS A 90 8.85 1.47 11.22
N GLU A 91 7.73 2.20 11.17
CA GLU A 91 6.47 1.80 11.79
C GLU A 91 5.90 0.52 11.16
N LEU A 92 5.92 0.40 9.83
CA LEU A 92 5.46 -0.81 9.14
C LEU A 92 6.30 -2.05 9.53
N LYS A 93 7.62 -1.89 9.68
CA LYS A 93 8.51 -2.96 10.17
C LYS A 93 8.20 -3.33 11.62
N LYS A 94 7.84 -2.37 12.46
CA LYS A 94 7.46 -2.58 13.87
C LYS A 94 6.13 -3.34 13.95
N ILE A 95 5.13 -2.94 13.18
CA ILE A 95 3.83 -3.62 13.08
C ILE A 95 4.01 -5.04 12.53
N GLY A 96 4.83 -5.24 11.50
CA GLY A 96 5.12 -6.56 10.96
C GLY A 96 5.77 -7.50 11.98
N LYS A 97 6.66 -6.99 12.84
CA LYS A 97 7.24 -7.77 13.95
C LYS A 97 6.17 -8.14 15.00
N GLN A 98 5.32 -7.19 15.38
CA GLN A 98 4.23 -7.43 16.33
C GLN A 98 3.24 -8.48 15.80
N LEU A 99 2.89 -8.40 14.51
CA LEU A 99 2.00 -9.36 13.87
C LEU A 99 2.62 -10.77 13.82
N LYS A 100 3.90 -10.88 13.45
CA LYS A 100 4.60 -12.17 13.45
C LYS A 100 4.62 -12.81 14.83
N HIS A 101 4.88 -12.02 15.87
CA HIS A 101 4.85 -12.48 17.25
C HIS A 101 3.45 -12.96 17.64
N LEU A 102 2.40 -12.21 17.33
CA LEU A 102 1.02 -12.61 17.63
C LEU A 102 0.60 -13.91 16.92
N ILE A 103 0.99 -14.09 15.65
CA ILE A 103 0.71 -15.30 14.88
C ILE A 103 1.41 -16.51 15.52
N ASP A 104 2.69 -16.36 15.90
CA ASP A 104 3.47 -17.42 16.52
C ASP A 104 2.88 -17.85 17.87
N LEU A 105 2.50 -16.87 18.72
CA LEU A 105 1.80 -17.14 19.98
C LEU A 105 0.48 -17.88 19.77
N LYS A 106 -0.33 -17.46 18.79
CA LYS A 106 -1.60 -18.12 18.47
C LYS A 106 -1.37 -19.55 17.97
N GLN A 107 -0.33 -19.77 17.16
CA GLN A 107 0.03 -21.07 16.65
C GLN A 107 0.52 -22.00 17.78
N GLN A 108 1.35 -21.50 18.68
CA GLN A 108 1.81 -22.24 19.86
C GLN A 108 0.64 -22.62 20.77
N ALA A 109 -0.28 -21.68 21.05
CA ALA A 109 -1.47 -21.95 21.86
C ALA A 109 -2.39 -23.00 21.22
N ASN A 110 -2.61 -22.93 19.90
CA ASN A 110 -3.39 -23.94 19.18
C ASN A 110 -2.73 -25.32 19.21
N MET A 111 -1.40 -25.38 19.10
CA MET A 111 -0.65 -26.64 19.17
C MET A 111 -0.79 -27.28 20.56
N MET A 112 -0.65 -26.47 21.62
CA MET A 112 -0.82 -26.92 23.02
C MET A 112 -2.25 -27.39 23.29
N ALA A 113 -3.25 -26.64 22.82
CA ALA A 113 -4.66 -27.02 22.97
C ALA A 113 -4.96 -28.34 22.24
N GLY A 114 -4.45 -28.51 21.02
CA GLY A 114 -4.62 -29.75 20.24
C GLY A 114 -4.03 -30.96 20.95
N ALA A 115 -2.81 -30.84 21.49
CA ALA A 115 -2.20 -31.92 22.28
C ALA A 115 -3.02 -32.26 23.52
N PHE A 116 -3.52 -31.25 24.24
CA PHE A 116 -4.35 -31.45 25.42
C PHE A 116 -5.66 -32.20 25.11
N TYR A 117 -6.42 -31.76 24.10
CA TYR A 117 -7.64 -32.45 23.69
C TYR A 117 -7.36 -33.87 23.17
N GLY A 118 -6.26 -34.05 22.43
CA GLY A 118 -5.82 -35.37 21.98
C GLY A 118 -5.56 -36.33 23.16
N CYS A 119 -4.86 -35.85 24.20
CA CYS A 119 -4.60 -36.64 25.40
C CYS A 119 -5.89 -37.01 26.15
N VAL A 120 -6.82 -36.07 26.31
CA VAL A 120 -8.11 -36.33 26.98
C VAL A 120 -8.93 -37.38 26.22
N ILE A 121 -8.99 -37.28 24.89
CA ILE A 121 -9.68 -38.26 24.04
C ILE A 121 -9.02 -39.63 24.16
N ALA A 122 -7.69 -39.70 24.07
CA ALA A 122 -6.96 -40.96 24.18
C ALA A 122 -7.20 -41.64 25.54
N MET A 123 -7.10 -40.89 26.63
CA MET A 123 -7.38 -41.41 27.98
C MET A 123 -8.82 -41.91 28.09
N GLY A 124 -9.80 -41.17 27.57
CA GLY A 124 -11.20 -41.60 27.55
C GLY A 124 -11.41 -42.92 26.80
N LEU A 125 -10.76 -43.08 25.64
CA LEU A 125 -10.80 -44.34 24.88
C LEU A 125 -10.15 -45.50 25.65
N PHE A 126 -8.99 -45.27 26.27
CA PHE A 126 -8.35 -46.28 27.12
C PHE A 126 -9.26 -46.70 28.27
N TYR A 127 -9.84 -45.76 29.02
CA TYR A 127 -10.78 -46.05 30.11
C TYR A 127 -11.99 -46.86 29.61
N LEU A 128 -12.55 -46.50 28.47
CA LEU A 128 -13.68 -47.22 27.88
C LEU A 128 -13.29 -48.66 27.51
N MET A 129 -12.10 -48.88 26.95
CA MET A 129 -11.59 -50.21 26.64
C MET A 129 -11.33 -51.05 27.89
N PHE A 130 -10.85 -50.45 28.99
CA PHE A 130 -10.62 -51.15 30.25
C PHE A 130 -11.91 -51.53 30.97
N ILE A 131 -12.97 -50.72 30.89
CA ILE A 131 -14.27 -51.01 31.51
C ILE A 131 -15.05 -52.07 30.71
N ASN A 132 -14.89 -52.10 29.38
CA ASN A 132 -15.56 -53.07 28.50
C ASN A 132 -14.76 -54.37 28.29
N ARG A 133 -13.65 -54.56 29.02
CA ARG A 133 -12.84 -55.78 29.00
C ARG A 133 -13.24 -56.69 30.15
#